data_AF-A0A5B7E222-F1
#
_entry.id   AF-A0A5B7E222-F1
#
_cell.length_a   1.000
_cell.length_b   1.000
_cell.length_c   1.000
_cell.angle_alpha   90.00
_cell.angle_beta   90.00
_cell.angle_gamma   90.00
#
_symmetry.space_group_name_H-M   'P 1'
#
loop_
_entity.id
_entity.type
_entity.pdbx_description
1 polymer ?
#
loop_
_entity_poly.entity_id
_entity_poly.type
_entity_poly.pdbx_seq_one_letter_code
_entity_poly.pdbx_strand_id
1 'polypeptide(L)'
;MCKNCDKSISCCRQVKVSGGFWERRRAATSTTCCFVFTVAVPLTTVCLQAAHKTFRIKTKLAKKMKQNRPIPPWIRNCTGNKIRYNAKRRHWRRTKLKL
;
A
#
# COMPACT_ATOMS: atom_id res chain seq x y z
N MET A 1 9.23 -24.61 -6.99
CA MET A 1 8.18 -23.89 -7.74
C MET A 1 7.50 -22.86 -6.86
N CYS A 2 7.79 -21.56 -7.04
CA CYS A 2 6.98 -20.49 -6.43
C CYS A 2 5.94 -20.02 -7.44
N LYS A 3 4.67 -20.35 -7.17
CA LYS A 3 3.52 -19.79 -7.90
C LYS A 3 3.14 -18.45 -7.27
N ASN A 4 2.93 -17.48 -8.14
CA ASN A 4 2.23 -16.20 -7.97
C ASN A 4 3.11 -14.98 -7.61
N CYS A 5 3.55 -14.38 -8.71
CA CYS A 5 4.22 -13.12 -8.89
C CYS A 5 3.16 -12.01 -8.99
N ASP A 6 3.02 -11.16 -7.98
CA ASP A 6 2.19 -9.95 -8.08
C ASP A 6 3.01 -8.83 -8.74
N LYS A 7 2.79 -8.69 -10.05
CA LYS A 7 3.27 -7.62 -10.91
C LYS A 7 2.54 -6.31 -10.57
N SER A 8 3.04 -5.58 -9.59
CA SER A 8 2.80 -4.13 -9.49
C SER A 8 3.89 -3.47 -8.63
N ILE A 9 5.14 -3.71 -9.01
CA ILE A 9 6.27 -2.87 -8.63
C ILE A 9 6.90 -2.52 -9.96
N SER A 10 7.01 -1.22 -10.23
CA SER A 10 7.87 -0.65 -11.27
C SER A 10 9.05 -1.59 -11.54
N CYS A 11 9.14 -2.14 -12.76
CA CYS A 11 10.31 -2.90 -13.18
C CYS A 11 11.47 -1.92 -13.32
N CYS A 12 12.06 -1.54 -12.18
CA CYS A 12 13.37 -0.94 -12.13
C CYS A 12 14.34 -2.06 -12.51
N ARG A 13 14.58 -2.22 -13.81
CA ARG A 13 15.61 -3.15 -14.29
C ARG A 13 16.95 -2.53 -13.90
N GLN A 14 17.46 -2.92 -12.73
CA GLN A 14 18.80 -2.55 -12.29
C GLN A 14 19.81 -3.16 -13.26
N VAL A 15 20.47 -2.33 -14.06
CA VAL A 15 21.66 -2.73 -14.80
C VAL A 15 22.86 -2.22 -14.03
N LYS A 16 23.76 -3.13 -13.65
CA LYS A 16 24.97 -2.85 -12.89
C LYS A 16 26.00 -2.23 -13.85
N VAL A 17 26.43 -0.99 -13.62
CA VAL A 17 27.56 -0.39 -14.33
C VAL A 17 28.75 -0.40 -13.39
N SER A 18 29.84 -1.03 -13.81
CA SER A 18 31.11 -1.11 -13.08
C SER A 18 31.68 0.31 -12.93
N GLY A 19 31.57 0.91 -11.73
CA GLY A 19 32.11 2.25 -11.49
C GLY A 19 31.36 3.18 -10.53
N GLY A 20 30.35 2.71 -9.79
CA GLY A 20 29.90 3.39 -8.55
C GLY A 20 29.20 4.75 -8.68
N PHE A 21 28.86 5.22 -9.89
CA PHE A 21 28.12 6.46 -10.10
C PHE A 21 26.73 6.18 -10.68
N TRP A 22 25.67 6.53 -9.94
CA TRP A 22 24.28 6.34 -10.36
C TRP A 22 23.83 7.50 -11.25
N GLU A 23 24.00 7.36 -12.55
CA GLU A 23 23.59 8.39 -13.50
C GLU A 23 22.12 8.21 -13.95
N ARG A 24 21.29 9.21 -13.67
CA ARG A 24 19.88 9.24 -14.07
C ARG A 24 19.80 9.70 -15.53
N ARG A 25 19.85 8.77 -16.48
CA ARG A 25 19.76 9.10 -17.91
C ARG A 25 18.34 9.60 -18.22
N ARG A 26 18.18 10.92 -18.36
CA ARG A 26 16.95 11.57 -18.80
C ARG A 26 16.94 11.48 -20.33
N ALA A 27 16.17 10.54 -20.89
CA ALA A 27 15.98 10.48 -22.33
C ALA A 27 15.10 11.67 -22.76
N ALA A 28 15.71 12.68 -23.36
CA ALA A 28 15.02 13.68 -24.15
C ALA A 28 14.71 13.04 -25.52
N THR A 29 13.42 12.91 -25.85
CA THR A 29 13.00 12.68 -27.24
C THR A 29 12.01 13.77 -27.62
N SER A 30 12.24 14.27 -28.82
CA SER A 30 11.77 15.53 -29.39
C SER A 30 10.27 15.56 -29.65
N THR A 31 9.75 16.78 -29.51
CA THR A 31 8.49 17.31 -30.04
C THR A 31 8.25 16.93 -31.49
N THR A 32 7.08 16.35 -31.79
CA THR A 32 6.34 16.57 -33.05
C THR A 32 4.85 16.24 -32.84
N CYS A 33 4.01 17.26 -33.07
CA CYS A 33 2.56 17.26 -33.04
C CYS A 33 1.93 16.19 -33.94
N CYS A 34 0.78 15.64 -33.50
CA CYS A 34 -0.40 15.41 -34.34
C CYS A 34 -1.62 15.20 -33.42
N PHE A 35 -2.49 16.22 -33.38
CA PHE A 35 -3.87 16.13 -32.92
C PHE A 35 -4.60 15.02 -33.68
N VAL A 36 -5.36 14.15 -32.98
CA VAL A 36 -6.83 14.00 -33.17
C VAL A 36 -7.44 13.02 -32.16
N PHE A 37 -8.60 13.42 -31.64
CA PHE A 37 -9.66 12.62 -31.02
C PHE A 37 -9.52 12.15 -29.57
N THR A 38 -9.60 13.13 -28.68
CA THR A 38 -10.06 12.98 -27.30
C THR A 38 -11.57 12.73 -27.25
N VAL A 39 -12.01 11.50 -27.07
CA VAL A 39 -13.32 11.23 -26.42
C VAL A 39 -13.09 11.19 -24.91
N ALA A 40 -13.32 12.35 -24.29
CA ALA A 40 -13.30 12.50 -22.85
C ALA A 40 -14.51 11.78 -22.24
N VAL A 41 -14.35 10.51 -21.89
CA VAL A 41 -15.25 9.88 -20.90
C VAL A 41 -14.93 10.56 -19.56
N PRO A 42 -15.88 11.24 -18.89
CA PRO A 42 -15.61 11.88 -17.62
C PRO A 42 -15.41 10.80 -16.55
N LEU A 43 -14.17 10.42 -16.28
CA LEU A 43 -13.76 9.55 -15.18
C LEU A 43 -13.80 10.28 -13.82
N THR A 44 -14.74 11.20 -13.59
CA THR A 44 -14.68 12.16 -12.47
C THR A 44 -15.82 12.08 -11.45
N THR A 45 -16.55 10.96 -11.34
CA THR A 45 -17.72 10.90 -10.43
C THR A 45 -17.72 9.77 -9.41
N VAL A 46 -16.56 9.36 -8.89
CA VAL A 46 -16.48 8.50 -7.68
C VAL A 46 -15.24 8.81 -6.84
N CYS A 47 -15.19 9.96 -6.16
CA CYS A 47 -14.11 10.18 -5.17
C CYS A 47 -14.53 10.83 -3.83
N LEU A 48 -15.77 11.27 -3.63
CA LEU A 48 -16.12 12.07 -2.43
C LEU A 48 -16.80 11.32 -1.27
N GLN A 49 -17.11 10.02 -1.38
CA GLN A 49 -17.74 9.28 -0.26
C GLN A 49 -16.74 8.73 0.78
N ALA A 50 -15.43 8.67 0.48
CA ALA A 50 -14.46 8.10 1.42
C ALA A 50 -14.15 9.04 2.61
N ALA A 51 -14.17 10.35 2.38
CA ALA A 51 -13.82 11.38 3.37
C ALA A 51 -14.95 11.64 4.38
N HIS A 52 -16.20 11.65 3.94
CA HIS A 52 -17.35 11.96 4.79
C HIS A 52 -17.93 10.71 5.47
N LYS A 53 -17.27 10.27 6.55
CA LYS A 53 -17.70 9.09 7.34
C LYS A 53 -18.60 9.47 8.51
N THR A 54 -19.61 8.66 8.80
CA THR A 54 -20.45 8.80 10.00
C THR A 54 -19.64 8.53 11.28
N PHE A 55 -20.08 9.07 12.42
CA PHE A 55 -19.40 8.91 13.70
C PHE A 55 -19.26 7.43 14.12
N ARG A 56 -20.31 6.62 13.91
CA ARG A 56 -20.29 5.17 14.19
C ARG A 56 -19.20 4.43 13.41
N ILE A 57 -18.95 4.81 12.16
CA ILE A 57 -17.88 4.20 11.35
C ILE A 57 -16.52 4.69 11.85
N LYS A 58 -16.38 5.98 12.18
CA LYS A 58 -15.15 6.56 12.73
C LYS A 58 -14.71 5.86 14.03
N THR A 59 -15.64 5.59 14.96
CA THR A 59 -15.32 4.90 16.21
C THR A 59 -14.88 3.45 15.97
N LYS A 60 -15.56 2.72 15.06
CA LYS A 60 -15.15 1.37 14.66
C LYS A 60 -13.74 1.37 14.04
N LEU A 61 -13.45 2.31 13.13
CA LEU A 61 -12.14 2.45 12.51
C LEU A 61 -11.05 2.78 13.54
N ALA A 62 -11.31 3.71 14.45
CA ALA A 62 -10.38 4.06 15.53
C ALA A 62 -10.09 2.86 16.43
N LYS A 63 -11.11 2.08 16.82
CA LYS A 63 -10.93 0.85 17.62
C LYS A 63 -10.09 -0.18 16.87
N LYS A 64 -10.36 -0.40 15.59
CA LYS A 64 -9.59 -1.33 14.74
C LYS A 64 -8.18 -0.87 14.45
N MET A 65 -7.89 0.44 14.52
CA MET A 65 -6.54 0.98 14.44
C MET A 65 -5.79 0.73 15.74
N LYS A 66 -6.42 1.06 16.89
CA LYS A 66 -5.86 0.81 18.22
C LYS A 66 -5.52 -0.68 18.41
N GLN A 67 -6.40 -1.61 18.03
CA GLN A 67 -6.15 -3.05 18.16
C GLN A 67 -4.96 -3.58 17.34
N ASN A 68 -4.54 -2.87 16.29
CA ASN A 68 -3.51 -3.34 15.36
C ASN A 68 -2.08 -3.02 15.84
N ARG A 69 -1.80 -3.32 17.11
CA ARG A 69 -0.52 -3.04 17.79
C ARG A 69 0.21 -4.35 18.14
N PRO A 70 1.55 -4.34 18.21
CA PRO A 70 2.32 -5.48 18.72
C PRO A 70 2.02 -5.72 20.20
N ILE A 71 2.33 -6.94 20.67
CA ILE A 71 2.20 -7.30 22.08
C ILE A 71 3.30 -6.58 22.88
N PRO A 72 2.97 -5.98 24.03
CA PRO A 72 3.96 -5.40 24.93
C PRO A 72 5.04 -6.41 25.36
N PRO A 73 6.29 -5.95 25.57
CA PRO A 73 7.41 -6.84 25.89
C PRO A 73 7.21 -7.56 27.23
N TRP A 74 6.79 -6.86 28.28
CA TRP A 74 6.63 -7.45 29.61
C TRP A 74 5.66 -8.66 29.64
N ILE A 75 4.64 -8.69 28.78
CA ILE A 75 3.72 -9.84 28.65
C ILE A 75 4.45 -11.10 28.17
N ARG A 76 5.49 -10.94 27.34
CA ARG A 76 6.33 -12.06 26.88
C ARG A 76 7.20 -12.61 27.99
N ASN A 77 7.57 -11.77 28.95
CA ASN A 77 8.42 -12.12 30.08
C ASN A 77 7.61 -12.69 31.27
N CYS A 78 6.29 -12.51 31.28
CA CYS A 78 5.42 -13.14 32.27
C CYS A 78 5.44 -14.67 32.16
N THR A 79 5.71 -15.35 33.27
CA THR A 79 5.73 -16.81 33.38
C THR A 79 4.36 -17.42 33.12
N GLY A 80 4.28 -18.58 32.47
CA GLY A 80 3.03 -19.31 32.20
C GLY A 80 2.22 -18.82 30.99
N ASN A 81 2.65 -17.76 30.31
CA ASN A 81 1.96 -17.23 29.13
C ASN A 81 2.44 -17.86 27.81
N LYS A 82 1.52 -18.46 27.06
CA LYS A 82 1.80 -19.05 25.73
C LYS A 82 1.76 -18.04 24.57
N ILE A 83 1.33 -16.80 24.83
CA ILE A 83 1.05 -15.79 23.80
C ILE A 83 2.33 -15.05 23.41
N ARG A 84 2.86 -15.26 22.19
CA ARG A 84 4.11 -14.61 21.72
C ARG A 84 3.90 -13.48 20.71
N TYR A 85 2.87 -13.59 19.89
CA TYR A 85 2.52 -12.64 18.85
C TYR A 85 1.00 -12.44 18.77
N ASN A 86 0.57 -11.29 18.22
CA ASN A 86 -0.85 -11.00 18.05
C ASN A 86 -1.35 -11.66 16.75
N ALA A 87 -1.99 -12.82 16.89
CA ALA A 87 -2.55 -13.55 15.75
C ALA A 87 -3.62 -12.75 14.98
N LYS A 88 -4.30 -11.80 15.63
CA LYS A 88 -5.37 -10.98 15.03
C LYS A 88 -4.85 -9.68 14.41
N ARG A 89 -3.52 -9.51 14.29
CA ARG A 89 -2.93 -8.34 13.64
C ARG A 89 -3.28 -8.35 12.15
N ARG A 90 -3.63 -7.19 11.59
CA ARG A 90 -4.05 -7.04 10.19
C ARG A 90 -3.13 -6.10 9.42
N HIS A 91 -2.96 -6.36 8.13
CA HIS A 91 -2.33 -5.43 7.20
C HIS A 91 -3.36 -4.94 6.18
N TRP A 92 -3.42 -3.63 5.95
CA TRP A 92 -4.48 -2.97 5.17
C TRP A 92 -4.52 -3.39 3.69
N ARG A 93 -3.40 -3.82 3.12
CA ARG A 93 -3.36 -4.37 1.76
C ARG A 93 -3.91 -5.79 1.69
N ARG A 94 -3.67 -6.63 2.71
CA ARG A 94 -4.03 -8.05 2.69
C ARG A 94 -5.47 -8.32 3.12
N THR A 95 -5.93 -7.77 4.24
CA THR A 95 -7.28 -8.06 4.77
C THR A 95 -8.10 -6.78 4.92
N LYS A 96 -9.28 -6.76 4.29
CA LYS A 96 -10.20 -5.62 4.32
C LYS A 96 -11.13 -5.70 5.54
N LEU A 97 -11.54 -4.52 6.01
CA LEU A 97 -12.51 -4.40 7.09
C LEU A 97 -13.92 -4.57 6.49
N LYS A 98 -14.69 -5.53 7.01
CA LYS A 98 -16.12 -5.69 6.68
C LYS A 98 -16.92 -4.79 7.62
N LEU A 99 -17.10 -3.52 7.26
CA LEU A 99 -17.72 -2.48 8.09
C LEU A 99 -18.97 -1.90 7.46
#